data_AF-A0A3L7UMC1-F1
#
_entry.id   AF-A0A3L7UMC1-F1
#
_cell.length_a   1.000
_cell.length_b   1.000
_cell.length_c   1.000
_cell.angle_alpha   90.00
_cell.angle_beta   90.00
_cell.angle_gamma   90.00
#
_symmetry.space_group_name_H-M   'P 1'
#
loop_
_entity.id
_entity.type
_entity.pdbx_description
1 polymer ?
#
loop_
_entity_poly.entity_id
_entity_poly.type
_entity_poly.pdbx_seq_one_letter_code
_entity_poly.pdbx_strand_id
1 'polypeptide(L)'
;MTTPHRDGLPSDGADLYARLTTIAETDGTDAMFDSLARSLRDRRRWHALFDLRLMQARTSLGIPLHGDLTHLPLATRDALDKHSIAACREAGWPLIDEGHVAAGWMYLRAAVEPGEMSLRLAAIAHAIAQPAGHNTVAAPHPSLETDAMAPNGMGATPADEAADQTIQEIIHVALWEGVDPALGLRLLLARNGTCNAITAYEQAISRLPFLKQQSAARVLVDHLHREVIAALASDFIRRGVLPQADGTSAQSHPNASIVTMMEAAGGMDGDPAIHVDVSHLQSVLRIARVCTDTDTVDKAWELACYGCRLPTDAT
;
A
#
# COMPACT_ATOMS: atom_id res chain seq x y z
N MET A 1 9.36 26.25 53.23
CA MET A 1 10.56 25.76 52.52
C MET A 1 10.43 24.24 52.46
N THR A 2 9.76 23.76 51.42
CA THR A 2 9.50 22.32 51.23
C THR A 2 9.48 22.09 49.73
N THR A 3 10.61 21.63 49.18
CA THR A 3 10.73 21.15 47.80
C THR A 3 10.07 19.77 47.70
N PRO A 4 9.16 19.54 46.74
CA PRO A 4 8.63 18.20 46.53
C PRO A 4 9.67 17.33 45.82
N HIS A 5 9.82 16.13 46.36
CA HIS A 5 10.61 15.03 45.84
C HIS A 5 10.16 14.69 44.41
N ARG A 6 11.06 14.75 43.42
CA ARG A 6 10.83 14.13 42.10
C ARG A 6 11.00 12.62 42.30
N ASP A 7 9.89 11.90 42.37
CA ASP A 7 9.89 10.45 42.24
C ASP A 7 10.47 10.07 40.87
N GLY A 8 11.35 9.08 40.92
CA GLY A 8 12.42 8.86 39.94
C GLY A 8 11.94 8.55 38.53
N LEU A 9 12.57 9.23 37.56
CA LEU A 9 12.68 8.68 36.22
C LEU A 9 13.40 7.31 36.30
N PRO A 10 13.03 6.31 35.49
CA PRO A 10 13.81 5.09 35.35
C PRO A 10 15.28 5.43 35.10
N SER A 11 16.23 4.61 35.59
CA SER A 11 17.67 4.95 35.62
C SER A 11 18.21 5.45 34.27
N ASP A 12 17.79 4.82 33.16
CA ASP A 12 18.14 5.24 31.79
C ASP A 12 17.66 6.67 31.44
N GLY A 13 16.50 7.08 31.96
CA GLY A 13 15.96 8.43 31.77
C GLY A 13 16.69 9.49 32.61
N ALA A 14 17.12 9.14 33.83
CA ALA A 14 17.92 10.03 34.67
C ALA A 14 19.32 10.26 34.08
N ASP A 15 19.95 9.21 33.54
CA ASP A 15 21.25 9.28 32.88
C ASP A 15 21.20 10.08 31.58
N LEU A 16 20.12 9.92 30.79
CA LEU A 16 19.90 10.72 29.60
C LEU A 16 19.74 12.20 29.93
N TYR A 17 18.93 12.54 30.94
CA TYR A 17 18.71 13.92 31.34
C TYR A 17 20.02 14.60 31.75
N ALA A 18 20.80 13.95 32.63
CA ALA A 18 22.09 14.48 33.08
C ALA A 18 23.04 14.73 31.89
N ARG A 19 23.11 13.77 30.95
CA ARG A 19 23.92 13.92 29.73
C ARG A 19 23.47 15.10 28.88
N LEU A 20 22.16 15.27 28.66
CA LEU A 20 21.61 16.36 27.86
C LEU A 20 21.86 17.72 28.51
N THR A 21 21.74 17.82 29.84
CA THR A 21 22.10 19.03 30.58
C THR A 21 23.56 19.39 30.38
N THR A 22 24.48 18.43 30.53
CA THR A 22 25.90 18.67 30.27
C THR A 22 26.15 19.17 28.85
N ILE A 23 25.58 18.52 27.82
CA ILE A 23 25.74 18.94 26.42
C ILE A 23 25.20 20.37 26.20
N ALA A 24 24.05 20.70 26.80
CA ALA A 24 23.48 22.05 26.69
C ALA A 24 24.40 23.12 27.30
N GLU A 25 25.05 22.80 28.41
CA GLU A 25 25.99 23.69 29.11
C GLU A 25 27.33 23.81 28.38
N THR A 26 27.85 22.72 27.80
CA THR A 26 29.18 22.69 27.16
C THR A 26 29.16 23.10 25.70
N ASP A 27 28.18 22.60 24.94
CA ASP A 27 28.14 22.67 23.48
C ASP A 27 26.91 23.43 22.95
N GLY A 28 26.01 23.86 23.85
CA GLY A 28 24.83 24.65 23.53
C GLY A 28 23.56 23.83 23.24
N THR A 29 22.44 24.55 23.12
CA THR A 29 21.10 23.95 22.98
C THR A 29 20.92 23.17 21.69
N ASP A 30 21.54 23.58 20.59
CA ASP A 30 21.43 22.88 19.31
C ASP A 30 22.09 21.50 19.37
N ALA A 31 23.28 21.40 19.99
CA ALA A 31 23.96 20.13 20.23
C ALA A 31 23.14 19.20 21.14
N MET A 32 22.47 19.78 22.15
CA MET A 32 21.54 19.03 23.02
C MET A 32 20.36 18.48 22.22
N PHE A 33 19.72 19.29 21.36
CA PHE A 33 18.62 18.85 20.51
C PHE A 33 19.06 17.70 19.58
N ASP A 34 20.23 17.80 18.96
CA ASP A 34 20.75 16.74 18.08
C ASP A 34 21.10 15.45 18.84
N SER A 35 21.57 15.56 20.09
CA SER A 35 21.78 14.41 20.96
C SER A 35 20.47 13.72 21.35
N LEU A 36 19.44 14.49 21.73
CA LEU A 36 18.13 13.94 22.05
C LEU A 36 17.47 13.33 20.81
N ALA A 37 17.61 13.96 19.64
CA ALA A 37 17.08 13.44 18.38
C ALA A 37 17.67 12.07 18.05
N ARG A 38 19.00 11.91 18.18
CA ARG A 38 19.65 10.59 18.01
C ARG A 38 19.06 9.55 18.97
N SER A 39 18.94 9.89 20.25
CA SER A 39 18.37 8.99 21.25
C SER A 39 16.91 8.60 20.96
N LEU A 40 16.09 9.51 20.43
CA LEU A 40 14.72 9.21 20.03
C LEU A 40 14.66 8.31 18.79
N ARG A 41 15.54 8.52 17.81
CA ARG A 41 15.66 7.64 16.62
C ARG A 41 16.08 6.23 17.03
N ASP A 42 17.09 6.09 17.89
CA ASP A 42 17.58 4.80 18.37
C ASP A 42 16.47 4.01 19.10
N ARG A 43 15.59 4.72 19.81
CA ARG A 43 14.42 4.15 20.49
C ARG A 43 13.16 4.11 19.62
N ARG A 44 13.24 4.45 18.32
CA ARG A 44 12.10 4.48 17.36
C ARG A 44 10.91 5.32 17.84
N ARG A 45 11.18 6.42 18.55
CA ARG A 45 10.18 7.34 19.08
C ARG A 45 9.87 8.45 18.08
N TRP A 46 9.39 8.06 16.91
CA TRP A 46 9.21 8.94 15.73
C TRP A 46 8.31 10.15 15.98
N HIS A 47 7.19 9.97 16.69
CA HIS A 47 6.29 11.08 17.05
C HIS A 47 6.99 12.13 17.94
N ALA A 48 7.72 11.66 18.96
CA ALA A 48 8.47 12.56 19.84
C ALA A 48 9.64 13.23 19.11
N LEU A 49 10.24 12.54 18.13
CA LEU A 49 11.28 13.11 17.28
C LEU A 49 10.73 14.27 16.44
N PHE A 50 9.53 14.14 15.87
CA PHE A 50 8.87 15.23 15.16
C PHE A 50 8.67 16.45 16.08
N ASP A 51 8.10 16.25 17.27
CA ASP A 51 7.87 17.34 18.23
C ASP A 51 9.19 18.03 18.62
N LEU A 52 10.25 17.25 18.82
CA LEU A 52 11.59 17.75 19.10
C LEU A 52 12.13 18.63 17.96
N ARG A 53 11.99 18.20 16.72
CA ARG A 53 12.45 18.96 15.55
C ARG A 53 11.69 20.26 15.38
N LEU A 54 10.40 20.30 15.73
CA LEU A 54 9.63 21.54 15.74
C LEU A 54 10.12 22.50 16.84
N MET A 55 10.45 21.99 18.03
CA MET A 55 11.05 22.79 19.11
C MET A 55 12.42 23.37 18.72
N GLN A 56 13.28 22.55 18.11
CA GLN A 56 14.58 22.97 17.61
C GLN A 56 14.45 24.04 16.51
N ALA A 57 13.55 23.84 15.55
CA ALA A 57 13.30 24.81 14.48
C ALA A 57 12.82 26.15 15.02
N ARG A 58 11.93 26.15 16.02
CA ARG A 58 11.50 27.39 16.70
C ARG A 58 12.69 28.09 17.35
N THR A 59 13.53 27.35 18.07
CA THR A 59 14.69 27.91 18.76
C THR A 59 15.69 28.52 17.78
N SER A 60 16.00 27.83 16.68
CA SER A 60 16.91 28.34 15.65
C SER A 60 16.39 29.59 14.94
N LEU A 61 15.07 29.79 14.91
CA LEU A 61 14.41 30.95 14.32
C LEU A 61 14.11 32.07 15.34
N GLY A 62 14.53 31.91 16.60
CA GLY A 62 14.24 32.86 17.67
C GLY A 62 12.77 32.93 18.08
N ILE A 63 11.99 31.90 17.76
CA ILE A 63 10.58 31.76 18.11
C ILE A 63 10.48 31.09 19.49
N PRO A 64 9.57 31.53 20.38
CA PRO A 64 9.29 30.82 21.62
C PRO A 64 8.94 29.34 21.37
N LEU A 65 9.40 28.44 22.25
CA LEU A 65 9.17 26.99 22.13
C LEU A 65 7.68 26.62 22.04
N HIS A 66 6.83 27.42 22.69
CA HIS A 66 5.37 27.31 22.69
C HIS A 66 4.73 28.68 22.44
N GLY A 67 3.49 28.70 21.98
CA GLY A 67 2.70 29.93 21.84
C GLY A 67 2.19 30.16 20.43
N ASP A 68 1.69 31.37 20.21
CA ASP A 68 1.04 31.78 18.96
C ASP A 68 2.06 31.94 17.82
N LEU A 69 1.71 31.41 16.64
CA LEU A 69 2.49 31.50 15.40
C LEU A 69 1.81 32.37 14.33
N THR A 70 0.62 32.90 14.62
CA THR A 70 -0.25 33.57 13.62
C THR A 70 0.39 34.84 13.05
N HIS A 71 1.12 35.59 13.87
CA HIS A 71 1.65 36.91 13.54
C HIS A 71 3.15 36.93 13.17
N LEU A 72 3.71 35.78 12.78
CA LEU A 72 5.11 35.70 12.38
C LEU A 72 5.39 36.43 11.05
N PRO A 73 6.56 37.07 10.88
CA PRO A 73 7.00 37.57 9.59
C PRO A 73 6.97 36.47 8.52
N LEU A 74 6.67 36.82 7.25
CA LEU A 74 6.53 35.83 6.17
C LEU A 74 7.80 34.96 6.03
N ALA A 75 8.99 35.59 5.99
CA ALA A 75 10.25 34.85 5.89
C ALA A 75 10.48 33.85 7.04
N THR A 76 10.04 34.19 8.25
CA THR A 76 10.13 33.30 9.42
C THR A 76 9.14 32.15 9.32
N ARG A 77 7.93 32.39 8.81
CA ARG A 77 6.93 31.34 8.53
C ARG A 77 7.44 30.37 7.48
N ASP A 78 7.93 30.88 6.35
CA ASP A 78 8.48 30.05 5.27
C ASP A 78 9.64 29.18 5.75
N ALA A 79 10.52 29.74 6.59
CA ALA A 79 11.61 28.99 7.20
C ALA A 79 11.09 27.90 8.15
N LEU A 80 10.11 28.20 9.00
CA LEU A 80 9.50 27.24 9.91
C LEU A 80 8.77 26.11 9.16
N ASP A 81 8.05 26.43 8.08
CA ASP A 81 7.36 25.46 7.24
C ASP A 81 8.36 24.51 6.58
N LYS A 82 9.48 25.04 6.08
CA LYS A 82 10.57 24.23 5.53
C LYS A 82 11.12 23.24 6.58
N HIS A 83 11.35 23.70 7.81
CA HIS A 83 11.79 22.81 8.89
C HIS A 83 10.71 21.79 9.28
N SER A 84 9.43 22.18 9.28
CA SER A 84 8.31 21.30 9.61
C SER A 84 8.12 20.19 8.57
N ILE A 85 8.25 20.51 7.28
CA ILE A 85 8.25 19.51 6.20
C ILE A 85 9.42 18.53 6.36
N ALA A 86 10.62 19.02 6.69
CA ALA A 86 11.77 18.16 6.94
C ALA A 86 11.54 17.22 8.14
N ALA A 87 10.95 17.74 9.23
CA ALA A 87 10.59 16.95 10.41
C ALA A 87 9.53 15.89 10.09
N CYS A 88 8.51 16.24 9.29
CA CYS A 88 7.50 15.27 8.83
C CYS A 88 8.14 14.12 8.05
N ARG A 89 9.07 14.40 7.13
CA ARG A 89 9.78 13.36 6.37
C ARG A 89 10.65 12.48 7.28
N GLU A 90 11.36 13.10 8.22
CA GLU A 90 12.25 12.42 9.16
C GLU A 90 11.49 11.43 10.07
N ALA A 91 10.31 11.81 10.55
CA ALA A 91 9.48 10.94 11.40
C ALA A 91 8.62 9.96 10.58
N GLY A 92 8.13 10.39 9.43
CA GLY A 92 7.14 9.64 8.65
C GLY A 92 7.71 8.45 7.90
N TRP A 93 8.89 8.58 7.27
CA TRP A 93 9.45 7.48 6.46
C TRP A 93 9.77 6.21 7.25
N PRO A 94 10.40 6.29 8.43
CA PRO A 94 10.62 5.11 9.25
C PRO A 94 9.32 4.39 9.65
N LEU A 95 8.24 5.14 9.92
CA LEU A 95 6.93 4.55 10.22
C LEU A 95 6.37 3.75 9.03
N ILE A 96 6.50 4.28 7.80
CA ILE A 96 6.13 3.55 6.58
C ILE A 96 6.95 2.27 6.45
N ASP A 97 8.27 2.36 6.65
CA ASP A 97 9.20 1.23 6.52
C ASP A 97 8.97 0.13 7.56
N GLU A 98 8.51 0.51 8.75
CA GLU A 98 8.14 -0.41 9.84
C GLU A 98 6.74 -1.03 9.64
N GLY A 99 6.02 -0.68 8.56
CA GLY A 99 4.69 -1.19 8.24
C GLY A 99 3.54 -0.45 8.93
N HIS A 100 3.83 0.63 9.66
CA HIS A 100 2.85 1.54 10.27
C HIS A 100 2.43 2.63 9.27
N VAL A 101 1.84 2.20 8.16
CA VAL A 101 1.57 3.03 6.99
C VAL A 101 0.60 4.18 7.30
N ALA A 102 -0.47 3.92 8.06
CA ALA A 102 -1.42 4.97 8.45
C ALA A 102 -0.76 6.05 9.34
N ALA A 103 0.08 5.63 10.28
CA ALA A 103 0.80 6.55 11.17
C ALA A 103 1.85 7.38 10.40
N GLY A 104 2.59 6.77 9.48
CA GLY A 104 3.52 7.50 8.61
C GLY A 104 2.81 8.47 7.67
N TRP A 105 1.67 8.08 7.11
CA TRP A 105 0.88 8.94 6.21
C TRP A 105 0.39 10.22 6.88
N MET A 106 0.10 10.19 8.18
CA MET A 106 -0.25 11.38 8.98
C MET A 106 0.80 12.50 8.82
N TYR A 107 2.08 12.16 8.74
CA TYR A 107 3.17 13.12 8.54
C TYR A 107 3.43 13.42 7.06
N LEU A 108 3.41 12.38 6.21
CA LEU A 108 3.89 12.49 4.84
C LEU A 108 2.87 13.10 3.88
N ARG A 109 1.57 13.09 4.22
CA ARG A 109 0.48 13.55 3.33
C ARG A 109 0.70 14.92 2.69
N ALA A 110 1.24 15.87 3.45
CA ALA A 110 1.55 17.23 2.96
C ALA A 110 3.05 17.45 2.70
N ALA A 111 3.89 16.45 3.00
CA ALA A 111 5.34 16.58 2.97
C ALA A 111 6.00 15.86 1.80
N VAL A 112 5.31 14.96 1.09
CA VAL A 112 5.89 14.15 0.00
C VAL A 112 5.04 14.18 -1.25
N GLU A 113 5.70 13.96 -2.39
CA GLU A 113 5.00 13.80 -3.65
C GLU A 113 4.30 12.43 -3.70
N PRO A 114 3.09 12.33 -4.28
CA PRO A 114 2.35 11.06 -4.37
C PRO A 114 3.15 9.94 -5.04
N GLY A 115 4.00 10.26 -6.01
CA GLY A 115 4.86 9.27 -6.69
C GLY A 115 5.92 8.64 -5.79
N GLU A 116 6.47 9.40 -4.84
CA GLU A 116 7.45 8.90 -3.87
C GLU A 116 6.78 7.91 -2.90
N MET A 117 5.58 8.27 -2.41
CA MET A 117 4.77 7.38 -1.57
C MET A 117 4.36 6.11 -2.32
N SER A 118 3.83 6.22 -3.54
CA SER A 118 3.46 5.09 -4.39
C SER A 118 4.59 4.07 -4.51
N LEU A 119 5.81 4.52 -4.82
CA LEU A 119 6.98 3.66 -4.96
C LEU A 119 7.28 2.91 -3.65
N ARG A 120 7.21 3.59 -2.50
CA ARG A 120 7.49 2.98 -1.19
C ARG A 120 6.42 1.95 -0.81
N LEU A 121 5.14 2.28 -1.00
CA LEU A 121 4.03 1.38 -0.73
C LEU A 121 4.10 0.12 -1.61
N ALA A 122 4.44 0.28 -2.90
CA ALA A 122 4.61 -0.83 -3.82
C ALA A 122 5.76 -1.77 -3.39
N ALA A 123 6.87 -1.22 -2.91
CA ALA A 123 8.00 -2.01 -2.42
C ALA A 123 7.63 -2.84 -1.18
N ILE A 124 6.92 -2.24 -0.22
CA ILE A 124 6.45 -2.95 0.99
C ILE A 124 5.46 -4.05 0.62
N ALA A 125 4.47 -3.74 -0.22
CA ALA A 125 3.49 -4.72 -0.67
C ALA A 125 4.16 -5.90 -1.41
N HIS A 126 5.18 -5.62 -2.22
CA HIS A 126 5.95 -6.64 -2.91
C HIS A 126 6.77 -7.51 -1.96
N ALA A 127 7.40 -6.91 -0.94
CA ALA A 127 8.16 -7.63 0.07
C ALA A 127 7.26 -8.58 0.89
N ILE A 128 6.05 -8.14 1.24
CA ILE A 128 5.06 -8.97 1.95
C ILE A 128 4.56 -10.12 1.08
N ALA A 129 4.37 -9.89 -0.23
CA ALA A 129 3.86 -10.92 -1.14
C ALA A 129 4.87 -12.03 -1.48
N GLN A 130 6.18 -11.81 -1.26
CA GLN A 130 7.18 -12.84 -1.51
C GLN A 130 7.21 -13.85 -0.35
N PRO A 131 7.08 -15.17 -0.63
CA PRO A 131 7.23 -16.18 0.42
C PRO A 131 8.65 -16.07 0.98
N ALA A 132 8.77 -15.99 2.31
CA ALA A 132 10.01 -15.72 3.04
C ALA A 132 11.19 -16.59 2.57
N GLY A 133 11.94 -16.10 1.59
CA GLY A 133 13.23 -16.66 1.18
C GLY A 133 14.31 -16.15 2.11
N HIS A 134 14.61 -16.89 3.17
CA HIS A 134 15.87 -16.89 3.94
C HIS A 134 16.81 -15.69 3.73
N ASN A 135 16.49 -14.52 4.30
CA ASN A 135 17.54 -13.56 4.66
C ASN A 135 17.07 -12.56 5.72
N THR A 136 17.18 -12.98 6.98
CA THR A 136 17.36 -12.04 8.08
C THR A 136 18.63 -12.46 8.80
N VAL A 137 19.68 -11.65 8.63
CA VAL A 137 20.91 -11.76 9.41
C VAL A 137 20.58 -11.57 10.88
N ALA A 138 21.04 -12.51 11.68
CA ALA A 138 20.80 -12.68 13.10
C ALA A 138 21.33 -11.52 13.97
N ALA A 139 20.68 -11.34 15.12
CA ALA A 139 21.34 -10.97 16.37
C ALA A 139 20.77 -11.81 17.52
N PRO A 140 21.55 -12.13 18.57
CA PRO A 140 21.42 -13.41 19.28
C PRO A 140 21.02 -13.33 20.76
N HIS A 141 20.59 -14.51 21.26
CA HIS A 141 20.60 -15.03 22.65
C HIS A 141 19.29 -14.93 23.49
N PRO A 142 19.13 -15.75 24.55
CA PRO A 142 18.93 -17.21 24.50
C PRO A 142 17.80 -17.73 25.45
N SER A 143 17.34 -18.96 25.18
CA SER A 143 16.76 -19.99 26.08
C SER A 143 15.71 -19.64 27.14
N LEU A 144 14.55 -20.31 27.04
CA LEU A 144 14.10 -21.33 28.01
C LEU A 144 12.89 -22.11 27.46
N GLU A 145 13.04 -23.43 27.41
CA GLU A 145 12.04 -24.41 27.04
C GLU A 145 10.92 -24.49 28.09
N THR A 146 9.67 -24.56 27.63
CA THR A 146 8.63 -25.36 28.29
C THR A 146 7.68 -25.92 27.23
N ASP A 147 7.68 -27.26 27.12
CA ASP A 147 6.68 -28.08 26.45
C ASP A 147 5.26 -27.73 26.90
N ALA A 148 4.38 -27.42 25.94
CA ALA A 148 2.93 -27.58 26.13
C ALA A 148 2.19 -27.66 24.78
N MET A 149 1.76 -28.89 24.45
CA MET A 149 0.51 -29.24 23.77
C MET A 149 0.06 -28.35 22.58
N ALA A 150 0.43 -28.74 21.36
CA ALA A 150 -0.09 -28.16 20.14
C ALA A 150 -1.60 -28.44 19.97
N PRO A 151 -2.48 -27.42 19.89
CA PRO A 151 -3.76 -27.59 19.23
C PRO A 151 -3.55 -27.51 17.72
N ASN A 152 -3.96 -28.55 17.00
CA ASN A 152 -4.11 -28.50 15.55
C ASN A 152 -5.17 -27.45 15.20
N GLY A 153 -4.70 -26.25 14.87
CA GLY A 153 -5.43 -25.19 14.19
C GLY A 153 -4.39 -24.37 13.47
N MET A 154 -4.33 -24.48 12.14
CA MET A 154 -3.46 -23.66 11.30
C MET A 154 -4.01 -22.23 11.30
N GLY A 155 -3.88 -21.53 12.43
CA GLY A 155 -4.26 -20.13 12.60
C GLY A 155 -3.18 -19.23 12.01
N ALA A 156 -3.58 -18.07 11.51
CA ALA A 156 -2.67 -17.02 11.08
C ALA A 156 -1.67 -16.72 12.21
N THR A 157 -0.38 -16.62 11.87
CA THR A 157 0.63 -16.23 12.86
C THR A 157 0.49 -14.72 13.15
N PRO A 158 1.00 -14.23 14.29
CA PRO A 158 1.04 -12.78 14.54
C PRO A 158 1.76 -11.98 13.44
N ALA A 159 2.69 -12.60 12.73
CA ALA A 159 3.37 -12.00 11.59
C ALA A 159 2.45 -11.88 10.36
N ASP A 160 1.60 -12.90 10.12
CA ASP A 160 0.61 -12.86 9.05
C ASP A 160 -0.46 -11.80 9.33
N GLU A 161 -0.93 -11.70 10.57
CA GLU A 161 -1.88 -10.66 10.99
C GLU A 161 -1.29 -9.24 10.82
N ALA A 162 -0.02 -9.05 11.21
CA ALA A 162 0.68 -7.77 11.03
C ALA A 162 0.85 -7.42 9.55
N ALA A 163 1.24 -8.39 8.71
CA ALA A 163 1.36 -8.20 7.27
C ALA A 163 0.02 -7.85 6.62
N ASP A 164 -1.06 -8.52 7.05
CA ASP A 164 -2.42 -8.23 6.60
C ASP A 164 -2.86 -6.82 6.98
N GLN A 165 -2.59 -6.41 8.23
CA GLN A 165 -2.85 -5.05 8.69
C GLN A 165 -2.08 -4.01 7.86
N THR A 166 -0.79 -4.23 7.62
CA THR A 166 0.01 -3.33 6.78
C THR A 166 -0.56 -3.23 5.36
N ILE A 167 -1.00 -4.34 4.74
CA ILE A 167 -1.63 -4.26 3.41
C ILE A 167 -2.95 -3.50 3.44
N GLN A 168 -3.78 -3.65 4.48
CA GLN A 168 -5.02 -2.87 4.61
C GLN A 168 -4.74 -1.36 4.70
N GLU A 169 -3.70 -0.97 5.44
CA GLU A 169 -3.27 0.42 5.51
C GLU A 169 -2.71 0.93 4.16
N ILE A 170 -1.96 0.08 3.43
CA ILE A 170 -1.51 0.40 2.06
C ILE A 170 -2.71 0.60 1.14
N ILE A 171 -3.72 -0.28 1.18
CA ILE A 171 -4.95 -0.11 0.39
C ILE A 171 -5.60 1.23 0.75
N HIS A 172 -5.67 1.58 2.04
CA HIS A 172 -6.24 2.84 2.46
C HIS A 172 -5.53 4.06 1.86
N VAL A 173 -4.20 4.13 1.98
CA VAL A 173 -3.43 5.26 1.46
C VAL A 173 -3.40 5.27 -0.07
N ALA A 174 -3.22 4.13 -0.71
CA ALA A 174 -3.12 4.04 -2.16
C ALA A 174 -4.46 4.36 -2.86
N LEU A 175 -5.55 3.74 -2.40
CA LEU A 175 -6.86 3.82 -3.04
C LEU A 175 -7.71 4.97 -2.50
N TRP A 176 -7.98 4.99 -1.19
CA TRP A 176 -8.99 5.88 -0.60
C TRP A 176 -8.46 7.31 -0.43
N GLU A 177 -7.17 7.46 -0.12
CA GLU A 177 -6.48 8.76 -0.11
C GLU A 177 -5.98 9.17 -1.52
N GLY A 178 -6.09 8.26 -2.50
CA GLY A 178 -5.86 8.57 -3.92
C GLY A 178 -4.39 8.75 -4.32
N VAL A 179 -3.44 8.20 -3.55
CA VAL A 179 -2.01 8.26 -3.86
C VAL A 179 -1.67 7.45 -5.11
N ASP A 180 -2.16 6.21 -5.18
CA ASP A 180 -2.00 5.31 -6.33
C ASP A 180 -3.20 4.36 -6.40
N PRO A 181 -4.31 4.80 -7.04
CA PRO A 181 -5.53 4.00 -7.11
C PRO A 181 -5.31 2.62 -7.78
N ALA A 182 -4.37 2.51 -8.71
CA ALA A 182 -4.09 1.24 -9.40
C ALA A 182 -3.39 0.23 -8.48
N LEU A 183 -2.43 0.67 -7.66
CA LEU A 183 -1.82 -0.17 -6.64
C LEU A 183 -2.85 -0.65 -5.63
N GLY A 184 -3.63 0.28 -5.07
CA GLY A 184 -4.65 -0.06 -4.08
C GLY A 184 -5.70 -1.03 -4.63
N LEU A 185 -6.12 -0.85 -5.88
CA LEU A 185 -7.07 -1.74 -6.53
C LEU A 185 -6.51 -3.14 -6.80
N ARG A 186 -5.23 -3.27 -7.21
CA ARG A 186 -4.59 -4.58 -7.35
C ARG A 186 -4.55 -5.36 -6.04
N LEU A 187 -4.21 -4.67 -4.95
CA LEU A 187 -4.15 -5.29 -3.61
C LEU A 187 -5.54 -5.68 -3.10
N LEU A 188 -6.53 -4.81 -3.27
CA LEU A 188 -7.91 -5.09 -2.91
C LEU A 188 -8.48 -6.26 -3.74
N LEU A 189 -8.23 -6.28 -5.04
CA LEU A 189 -8.65 -7.36 -5.94
C LEU A 189 -8.04 -8.71 -5.52
N ALA A 190 -6.75 -8.74 -5.20
CA ALA A 190 -6.07 -9.95 -4.76
C ALA A 190 -6.60 -10.52 -3.43
N ARG A 191 -7.11 -9.66 -2.54
CA ARG A 191 -7.55 -10.05 -1.18
C ARG A 191 -9.06 -10.25 -1.06
N ASN A 192 -9.83 -9.40 -1.72
CA ASN A 192 -11.28 -9.30 -1.54
C ASN A 192 -12.06 -9.65 -2.81
N GLY A 193 -11.39 -9.90 -3.93
CA GLY A 193 -12.00 -10.37 -5.17
C GLY A 193 -12.65 -9.27 -6.02
N THR A 194 -13.17 -9.70 -7.18
CA THR A 194 -13.64 -8.83 -8.26
C THR A 194 -14.78 -7.90 -7.86
N CYS A 195 -15.82 -8.40 -7.17
CA CYS A 195 -16.97 -7.58 -6.75
C CYS A 195 -16.52 -6.37 -5.92
N ASN A 196 -15.69 -6.62 -4.90
CA ASN A 196 -15.19 -5.59 -4.00
C ASN A 196 -14.31 -4.57 -4.72
N ALA A 197 -13.46 -5.03 -5.65
CA ALA A 197 -12.65 -4.14 -6.47
C ALA A 197 -13.52 -3.24 -7.37
N ILE A 198 -14.56 -3.78 -8.02
CA ILE A 198 -15.49 -2.99 -8.82
C ILE A 198 -16.19 -1.94 -7.96
N THR A 199 -16.76 -2.34 -6.81
CA THR A 199 -17.43 -1.41 -5.89
C THR A 199 -16.48 -0.30 -5.42
N ALA A 200 -15.25 -0.65 -5.08
CA ALA A 200 -14.24 0.32 -4.67
C ALA A 200 -13.87 1.30 -5.79
N TYR A 201 -13.71 0.82 -7.03
CA TYR A 201 -13.48 1.68 -8.19
C TYR A 201 -14.61 2.71 -8.34
N GLU A 202 -15.86 2.27 -8.22
CA GLU A 202 -17.01 3.16 -8.37
C GLU A 202 -17.12 4.21 -7.28
N GLN A 203 -16.79 3.85 -6.05
CA GLN A 203 -16.88 4.73 -4.89
C GLN A 203 -15.74 5.76 -4.88
N ALA A 204 -14.50 5.33 -5.10
CA ALA A 204 -13.31 6.17 -4.97
C ALA A 204 -12.83 6.77 -6.30
N ILE A 205 -12.81 5.98 -7.37
CA ILE A 205 -12.03 6.27 -8.57
C ILE A 205 -12.88 6.96 -9.64
N SER A 206 -14.13 6.54 -9.83
CA SER A 206 -15.03 7.14 -10.84
C SER A 206 -15.26 8.65 -10.69
N ARG A 207 -14.97 9.20 -9.50
CA ARG A 207 -15.08 10.63 -9.18
C ARG A 207 -13.81 11.42 -9.48
N LEU A 208 -12.69 10.76 -9.75
CA LEU A 208 -11.40 11.39 -10.02
C LEU A 208 -11.34 11.94 -11.46
N PRO A 209 -10.42 12.86 -11.77
CA PRO A 209 -10.18 13.28 -13.15
C PRO A 209 -9.83 12.11 -14.06
N PHE A 210 -10.27 12.18 -15.33
CA PHE A 210 -10.15 11.12 -16.34
C PHE A 210 -8.78 10.42 -16.35
N LEU A 211 -7.69 11.19 -16.40
CA LEU A 211 -6.32 10.63 -16.45
C LEU A 211 -5.95 9.79 -15.22
N LYS A 212 -6.50 10.09 -14.04
CA LYS A 212 -6.26 9.32 -12.81
C LYS A 212 -7.06 8.02 -12.74
N GLN A 213 -8.09 7.88 -13.56
CA GLN A 213 -8.92 6.68 -13.61
C GLN A 213 -8.28 5.56 -14.44
N GLN A 214 -7.58 5.93 -15.51
CA GLN A 214 -7.15 5.00 -16.57
C GLN A 214 -6.30 3.83 -16.05
N SER A 215 -5.31 4.11 -15.18
CA SER A 215 -4.42 3.07 -14.65
C SER A 215 -5.16 2.05 -13.79
N ALA A 216 -6.16 2.48 -13.03
CA ALA A 216 -6.99 1.61 -12.22
C ALA A 216 -8.05 0.87 -13.05
N ALA A 217 -8.60 1.52 -14.08
CA ALA A 217 -9.53 0.88 -15.01
C ALA A 217 -8.85 -0.28 -15.75
N ARG A 218 -7.61 -0.07 -16.21
CA ARG A 218 -6.77 -1.11 -16.82
C ARG A 218 -6.61 -2.35 -15.94
N VAL A 219 -6.42 -2.16 -14.62
CA VAL A 219 -6.30 -3.29 -13.67
C VAL A 219 -7.53 -4.20 -13.71
N LEU A 220 -8.74 -3.64 -13.76
CA LEU A 220 -9.98 -4.41 -13.82
C LEU A 220 -10.19 -5.08 -15.18
N VAL A 221 -9.87 -4.38 -16.27
CA VAL A 221 -9.95 -4.94 -17.63
C VAL A 221 -9.00 -6.11 -17.78
N ASP A 222 -7.74 -5.94 -17.38
CA ASP A 222 -6.71 -6.99 -17.41
C ASP A 222 -7.09 -8.20 -16.56
N HIS A 223 -7.67 -7.96 -15.37
CA HIS A 223 -8.13 -9.03 -14.50
C HIS A 223 -9.25 -9.84 -15.16
N LEU A 224 -10.31 -9.17 -15.60
CA LEU A 224 -11.47 -9.84 -16.17
C LEU A 224 -11.14 -10.55 -17.48
N HIS A 225 -10.30 -9.93 -18.32
CA HIS A 225 -9.82 -10.54 -19.56
C HIS A 225 -9.08 -11.85 -19.30
N ARG A 226 -8.16 -11.87 -18.33
CA ARG A 226 -7.46 -13.10 -17.91
C ARG A 226 -8.41 -14.15 -17.33
N GLU A 227 -9.38 -13.73 -16.54
CA GLU A 227 -10.40 -14.62 -15.95
C GLU A 227 -11.21 -15.33 -17.04
N VAL A 228 -11.70 -14.59 -18.04
CA VAL A 228 -12.45 -15.14 -19.18
C VAL A 228 -11.58 -16.06 -20.03
N ILE A 229 -10.34 -15.67 -20.35
CA ILE A 229 -9.40 -16.52 -21.09
C ILE A 229 -9.18 -17.85 -20.35
N ALA A 230 -8.92 -17.81 -19.05
CA ALA A 230 -8.66 -19.01 -18.26
C ALA A 230 -9.88 -19.94 -18.21
N ALA A 231 -11.08 -19.35 -18.03
CA ALA A 231 -12.33 -20.09 -17.98
C ALA A 231 -12.69 -20.73 -19.33
N LEU A 232 -12.58 -19.99 -20.44
CA LEU A 232 -12.78 -20.50 -21.80
C LEU A 232 -11.80 -21.61 -22.13
N ALA A 233 -10.50 -21.40 -21.86
CA ALA A 233 -9.48 -22.41 -22.12
C ALA A 233 -9.76 -23.71 -21.36
N SER A 234 -10.11 -23.62 -20.07
CA SER A 234 -10.47 -24.76 -19.24
C SER A 234 -11.68 -25.53 -19.80
N ASP A 235 -12.74 -24.81 -20.16
CA ASP A 235 -13.95 -25.42 -20.72
C ASP A 235 -13.70 -26.07 -22.09
N PHE A 236 -12.99 -25.40 -22.99
CA PHE A 236 -12.71 -25.92 -24.34
C PHE A 236 -11.75 -27.10 -24.33
N ILE A 237 -10.78 -27.13 -23.40
CA ILE A 237 -9.95 -28.31 -23.16
C ILE A 237 -10.83 -29.48 -22.69
N ARG A 238 -11.75 -29.23 -21.74
CA ARG A 238 -12.68 -30.25 -21.24
C ARG A 238 -13.60 -30.80 -22.34
N ARG A 239 -14.02 -29.95 -23.29
CA ARG A 239 -14.85 -30.33 -24.44
C ARG A 239 -14.06 -30.96 -25.60
N GLY A 240 -12.73 -30.99 -25.52
CA GLY A 240 -11.87 -31.50 -26.60
C GLY A 240 -11.79 -30.58 -27.84
N VAL A 241 -12.19 -29.32 -27.71
CA VAL A 241 -12.10 -28.29 -28.76
C VAL A 241 -10.66 -27.78 -28.89
N LEU A 242 -9.99 -27.58 -27.76
CA LEU A 242 -8.58 -27.21 -27.70
C LEU A 242 -7.74 -28.43 -27.28
N PRO A 243 -6.53 -28.60 -27.83
CA PRO A 243 -5.62 -29.65 -27.40
C PRO A 243 -5.21 -29.44 -25.94
N GLN A 244 -5.00 -30.54 -25.20
CA GLN A 244 -4.31 -30.45 -23.92
C GLN A 244 -2.86 -30.04 -24.19
N ALA A 245 -2.35 -29.09 -23.42
CA ALA A 245 -0.94 -28.72 -23.54
C ALA A 245 -0.07 -29.90 -23.08
N ASP A 246 0.62 -30.55 -24.02
CA ASP A 246 1.62 -31.56 -23.69
C ASP A 246 2.75 -30.87 -22.91
N GLY A 247 3.12 -31.39 -21.74
CA GLY A 247 4.03 -30.76 -20.77
C GLY A 247 5.45 -30.41 -21.26
N THR A 248 5.75 -30.60 -22.54
CA THR A 248 6.98 -30.21 -23.24
C THR A 248 6.90 -28.88 -23.99
N SER A 249 5.71 -28.26 -24.11
CA SER A 249 5.54 -26.91 -24.64
C SER A 249 4.84 -26.02 -23.62
N ALA A 250 5.50 -25.77 -22.49
CA ALA A 250 5.09 -24.74 -21.52
C ALA A 250 5.41 -23.33 -22.05
N GLN A 251 5.02 -23.06 -23.29
CA GLN A 251 4.87 -21.73 -23.86
C GLN A 251 3.40 -21.63 -24.21
N SER A 252 2.65 -21.05 -23.27
CA SER A 252 1.30 -20.50 -23.45
C SER A 252 1.10 -20.10 -24.90
N HIS A 253 0.04 -20.58 -25.58
CA HIS A 253 -0.30 -20.10 -26.92
C HIS A 253 -0.17 -18.57 -26.96
N PRO A 254 0.89 -17.99 -27.56
CA PRO A 254 1.28 -16.61 -27.23
C PRO A 254 0.30 -15.55 -27.76
N ASN A 255 -0.74 -15.97 -28.48
CA ASN A 255 -1.73 -15.15 -29.17
C ASN A 255 -3.17 -15.70 -29.03
N ALA A 256 -3.48 -16.51 -28.02
CA ALA A 256 -4.86 -16.98 -27.84
C ALA A 256 -5.73 -15.84 -27.27
N SER A 257 -6.33 -15.05 -28.16
CA SER A 257 -7.37 -14.07 -27.82
C SER A 257 -8.68 -14.78 -27.47
N ILE A 258 -9.56 -14.10 -26.72
CA ILE A 258 -10.91 -14.58 -26.44
C ILE A 258 -11.65 -14.90 -27.76
N VAL A 259 -11.51 -14.02 -28.75
CA VAL A 259 -12.16 -14.16 -30.07
C VAL A 259 -11.65 -15.40 -30.79
N THR A 260 -10.34 -15.63 -30.85
CA THR A 260 -9.76 -16.81 -31.51
C THR A 260 -10.18 -18.11 -30.81
N MET A 261 -10.25 -18.13 -29.48
CA MET A 261 -10.74 -19.31 -28.75
C MET A 261 -12.18 -19.61 -29.13
N MET A 262 -13.03 -18.58 -29.17
CA MET A 262 -14.45 -18.73 -29.51
C MET A 262 -14.65 -19.17 -30.96
N GLU A 263 -13.86 -18.65 -31.90
CA GLU A 263 -13.87 -19.08 -33.31
C GLU A 263 -13.48 -20.56 -33.45
N ALA A 264 -12.47 -21.02 -32.71
CA ALA A 264 -12.09 -22.43 -32.69
C ALA A 264 -13.21 -23.35 -32.16
N ALA A 265 -14.06 -22.82 -31.28
CA ALA A 265 -15.26 -23.50 -30.77
C ALA A 265 -16.50 -23.35 -31.68
N GLY A 266 -16.34 -22.84 -32.90
CA GLY A 266 -17.47 -22.63 -33.83
C GLY A 266 -18.32 -21.41 -33.48
N GLY A 267 -17.75 -20.40 -32.82
CA GLY A 267 -18.39 -19.11 -32.55
C GLY A 267 -19.19 -19.02 -31.24
N MET A 268 -19.38 -20.13 -30.52
CA MET A 268 -20.23 -20.25 -29.32
C MET A 268 -21.71 -19.86 -29.55
N ASP A 269 -22.22 -19.97 -30.77
CA ASP A 269 -23.61 -19.60 -31.08
C ASP A 269 -24.59 -20.52 -30.32
N GLY A 270 -25.37 -19.93 -29.39
CA GLY A 270 -26.34 -20.66 -28.56
C GLY A 270 -25.70 -21.52 -27.46
N ASP A 271 -24.43 -21.30 -27.12
CA ASP A 271 -23.77 -21.98 -26.00
C ASP A 271 -24.35 -21.49 -24.65
N PRO A 272 -24.91 -22.37 -23.80
CA PRO A 272 -25.46 -21.98 -22.52
C PRO A 272 -24.39 -21.68 -21.46
N ALA A 273 -23.11 -21.97 -21.72
CA ALA A 273 -22.06 -21.83 -20.73
C ALA A 273 -21.69 -20.36 -20.49
N ILE A 274 -21.78 -19.96 -19.22
CA ILE A 274 -21.34 -18.65 -18.73
C ILE A 274 -20.01 -18.85 -18.01
N HIS A 275 -18.97 -18.18 -18.51
CA HIS A 275 -17.59 -18.33 -18.05
C HIS A 275 -17.15 -17.24 -17.07
N VAL A 276 -17.99 -16.23 -16.85
CA VAL A 276 -17.73 -15.08 -15.97
C VAL A 276 -19.05 -14.49 -15.47
N ASP A 277 -19.04 -13.90 -14.28
CA ASP A 277 -20.19 -13.17 -13.77
C ASP A 277 -20.57 -12.00 -14.71
N VAL A 278 -21.83 -11.98 -15.17
CA VAL A 278 -22.27 -10.99 -16.16
C VAL A 278 -22.31 -9.58 -15.59
N SER A 279 -22.60 -9.42 -14.30
CA SER A 279 -22.57 -8.11 -13.64
C SER A 279 -21.15 -7.55 -13.54
N HIS A 280 -20.14 -8.42 -13.35
CA HIS A 280 -18.73 -8.03 -13.44
C HIS A 280 -18.39 -7.57 -14.86
N LEU A 281 -18.78 -8.35 -15.87
CA LEU A 281 -18.54 -8.02 -17.28
C LEU A 281 -19.11 -6.66 -17.65
N GLN A 282 -20.39 -6.43 -17.35
CA GLN A 282 -21.07 -5.16 -17.63
C GLN A 282 -20.37 -3.98 -16.93
N SER A 283 -19.98 -4.16 -15.67
CA SER A 283 -19.32 -3.11 -14.89
C SER A 283 -17.93 -2.78 -15.44
N VAL A 284 -17.12 -3.80 -15.74
CA VAL A 284 -15.77 -3.62 -16.31
C VAL A 284 -15.83 -2.99 -17.68
N LEU A 285 -16.77 -3.37 -18.56
CA LEU A 285 -16.95 -2.73 -19.87
C LEU A 285 -17.34 -1.24 -19.75
N ARG A 286 -18.18 -0.89 -18.77
CA ARG A 286 -18.48 0.53 -18.49
C ARG A 286 -17.26 1.29 -17.99
N ILE A 287 -16.49 0.67 -17.09
CA ILE A 287 -15.25 1.24 -16.55
C ILE A 287 -14.20 1.43 -17.66
N ALA A 288 -14.08 0.46 -18.58
CA ALA A 288 -13.11 0.49 -19.68
C ALA A 288 -13.22 1.72 -20.59
N ARG A 289 -14.39 2.40 -20.61
CA ARG A 289 -14.63 3.62 -21.41
C ARG A 289 -13.68 4.78 -21.11
N VAL A 290 -12.98 4.77 -19.98
CA VAL A 290 -11.96 5.79 -19.68
C VAL A 290 -10.58 5.44 -20.22
N CYS A 291 -10.37 4.22 -20.71
CA CYS A 291 -9.09 3.77 -21.25
C CYS A 291 -8.93 4.26 -22.70
N THR A 292 -7.70 4.62 -23.06
CA THR A 292 -7.38 5.14 -24.40
C THR A 292 -6.16 4.47 -25.02
N ASP A 293 -5.44 3.63 -24.28
CA ASP A 293 -4.35 2.83 -24.82
C ASP A 293 -4.89 1.62 -25.58
N THR A 294 -4.23 1.29 -26.68
CA THR A 294 -4.66 0.24 -27.62
C THR A 294 -4.83 -1.11 -26.93
N ASP A 295 -3.87 -1.54 -26.11
CA ASP A 295 -3.90 -2.85 -25.43
C ASP A 295 -5.14 -3.01 -24.53
N THR A 296 -5.46 -2.01 -23.71
CA THR A 296 -6.64 -2.07 -22.83
C THR A 296 -7.95 -2.02 -23.65
N VAL A 297 -7.97 -1.23 -24.73
CA VAL A 297 -9.14 -1.13 -25.62
C VAL A 297 -9.38 -2.44 -26.37
N ASP A 298 -8.33 -3.11 -26.85
CA ASP A 298 -8.42 -4.40 -27.54
C ASP A 298 -8.97 -5.48 -26.60
N LYS A 299 -8.47 -5.55 -25.37
CA LYS A 299 -9.00 -6.46 -24.34
C LYS A 299 -10.46 -6.18 -24.01
N ALA A 300 -10.85 -4.91 -23.90
CA ALA A 300 -12.24 -4.52 -23.67
C ALA A 300 -13.14 -4.89 -24.88
N TRP A 301 -12.62 -4.76 -26.10
CA TRP A 301 -13.32 -5.20 -27.32
C TRP A 301 -13.51 -6.71 -27.33
N GLU A 302 -12.50 -7.49 -26.98
CA GLU A 302 -12.59 -8.95 -26.85
C GLU A 302 -13.65 -9.37 -25.82
N LEU A 303 -13.65 -8.73 -24.65
CA LEU A 303 -14.68 -8.92 -23.61
C LEU A 303 -16.08 -8.57 -24.11
N ALA A 304 -16.22 -7.50 -24.91
CA ALA A 304 -17.49 -7.13 -25.51
C ALA A 304 -17.95 -8.16 -26.56
N CYS A 305 -17.02 -8.67 -27.39
CA CYS A 305 -17.30 -9.76 -28.34
C CYS A 305 -17.76 -11.04 -27.65
N TYR A 306 -17.19 -11.36 -26.49
CA TYR A 306 -17.67 -12.44 -25.63
C TYR A 306 -19.08 -12.13 -25.11
N GLY A 307 -19.31 -10.95 -24.56
CA GLY A 307 -20.61 -10.53 -24.04
C GLY A 307 -21.74 -10.60 -25.07
N CYS A 308 -21.47 -10.28 -26.34
CA CYS A 308 -22.46 -10.36 -27.43
C CYS A 308 -22.89 -11.79 -27.79
N ARG A 309 -22.20 -12.83 -27.29
CA ARG A 309 -22.51 -14.24 -27.55
C ARG A 309 -23.01 -14.97 -26.31
N LEU A 310 -23.20 -14.25 -25.19
CA LEU A 310 -23.89 -14.80 -24.03
C LEU A 310 -25.36 -15.09 -24.36
N PRO A 311 -25.98 -16.08 -23.69
CA PRO A 311 -27.41 -16.34 -23.82
C PRO A 311 -28.25 -15.09 -23.51
N THR A 312 -29.37 -14.90 -24.21
CA THR A 312 -30.23 -13.72 -24.08
C THR A 312 -30.79 -13.56 -22.66
N ASP A 313 -30.94 -14.65 -21.91
CA ASP A 313 -31.43 -14.64 -20.52
C ASP A 313 -30.35 -14.24 -19.50
N ALA A 314 -29.09 -14.11 -19.95
CA ALA A 314 -27.93 -13.79 -19.10
C ALA A 314 -27.56 -12.29 -19.12
N THR A 315 -28.00 -11.53 -20.12
CA THR A 315 -27.66 -10.10 -20.34
C THR A 315 -28.77 -9.16 -19.94
#